data_AF-A0A368FDH9-F1
#
_entry.id   AF-A0A368FDH9-F1
#
_cell.length_a   1.000
_cell.length_b   1.000
_cell.length_c   1.000
_cell.angle_alpha   90.00
_cell.angle_beta   90.00
_cell.angle_gamma   90.00
#
_symmetry.space_group_name_H-M   'P 1'
#
loop_
_entity.id
_entity.type
_entity.pdbx_description
1 polymer ?
#
loop_
_entity_poly.entity_id
_entity_poly.type
_entity_poly.pdbx_seq_one_letter_code
_entity_poly.pdbx_strand_id
1 'polypeptide(L)'
;PFPIYLICFVFFFGVSFPFTGSPSATLYSQILGPRKQGMMQGIHSFGGSIAQFVAPILTTYLFQISGYKYVMVTQICTLGLALLLTVVFYKRLVPLKMPAPAKEAINDEGFHKM
;
A
#
# COMPACT_ATOMS: atom_id res chain seq x y z
N PRO A 1 31.97 -7.46 2.28
CA PRO A 1 30.60 -7.86 2.68
C PRO A 1 29.62 -6.68 2.87
N PHE A 2 30.00 -5.64 3.61
CA PHE A 2 29.14 -4.48 3.89
C PHE A 2 28.70 -3.66 2.65
N PRO A 3 29.58 -3.38 1.65
CA PRO A 3 29.18 -2.63 0.45
C PRO A 3 28.17 -3.39 -0.42
N ILE A 4 28.35 -4.71 -0.56
CA ILE A 4 27.39 -5.58 -1.27
C ILE A 4 26.02 -5.52 -0.59
N TYR A 5 25.98 -5.61 0.75
CA TYR A 5 24.72 -5.53 1.49
C TYR A 5 24.02 -4.19 1.26
N LEU A 6 24.75 -3.07 1.32
CA LEU A 6 24.18 -1.75 1.07
C LEU A 6 23.64 -1.61 -0.35
N ILE A 7 24.38 -2.05 -1.36
CA ILE A 7 23.93 -1.97 -2.76
C ILE A 7 22.66 -2.80 -2.95
N CYS A 8 22.64 -4.05 -2.48
CA CYS A 8 21.46 -4.90 -2.57
C CYS A 8 20.28 -4.29 -1.80
N PHE A 9 20.50 -3.81 -0.58
CA PHE A 9 19.46 -3.20 0.23
C PHE A 9 18.86 -1.98 -0.46
N VAL A 10 19.68 -1.04 -0.93
CA VAL A 10 19.20 0.16 -1.61
C VAL A 10 18.45 -0.17 -2.89
N PHE A 11 18.96 -1.11 -3.71
CA PHE A 11 18.28 -1.50 -4.94
C PHE A 11 16.94 -2.19 -4.67
N PHE A 12 16.92 -3.25 -3.86
CA PHE A 12 15.71 -4.02 -3.63
C PHE A 12 14.68 -3.24 -2.83
N PHE A 13 15.06 -2.62 -1.71
CA PHE A 13 14.12 -1.87 -0.89
C PHE A 13 13.72 -0.54 -1.54
N GLY A 14 14.67 0.16 -2.16
CA GLY A 14 14.44 1.44 -2.83
C GLY A 14 13.52 1.32 -4.04
N VAL A 15 13.61 0.23 -4.81
CA VAL A 15 12.67 -0.04 -5.90
C VAL A 15 11.33 -0.57 -5.36
N SER A 16 11.32 -1.45 -4.35
CA SER A 16 10.06 -2.05 -3.88
C SER A 16 9.12 -1.06 -3.19
N PHE A 17 9.68 -0.08 -2.47
CA PHE A 17 8.89 0.88 -1.70
C PHE A 17 7.90 1.72 -2.54
N PRO A 18 8.31 2.39 -3.63
CA PRO A 18 7.37 3.16 -4.47
C PRO A 18 6.33 2.27 -5.18
N PHE A 19 6.73 1.06 -5.58
CA PHE A 19 5.82 0.11 -6.24
C PHE A 19 4.73 -0.44 -5.29
N THR A 20 4.96 -0.39 -3.98
CA THR A 20 3.96 -0.81 -2.99
C THR A 20 3.14 0.37 -2.48
N GLY A 21 3.80 1.51 -2.19
CA GLY A 21 3.17 2.67 -1.57
C GLY A 21 2.20 3.42 -2.50
N SER A 22 2.60 3.70 -3.74
CA SER A 22 1.76 4.50 -4.64
C SER A 22 0.50 3.74 -5.11
N PRO A 23 0.58 2.46 -5.56
CA PRO A 23 -0.61 1.75 -6.01
C PRO A 23 -1.57 1.40 -4.88
N SER A 24 -1.09 1.15 -3.65
CA SER A 24 -1.97 0.81 -2.52
C SER A 24 -2.92 1.96 -2.15
N ALA A 25 -2.41 3.18 -2.09
CA ALA A 25 -3.23 4.37 -1.83
C ALA A 25 -4.24 4.64 -2.97
N THR A 26 -3.82 4.47 -4.22
CA THR A 26 -4.68 4.64 -5.40
C THR A 26 -5.76 3.56 -5.47
N LEU A 27 -5.41 2.28 -5.31
CA LEU A 27 -6.37 1.16 -5.27
C LEU A 27 -7.40 1.38 -4.16
N TYR A 28 -6.95 1.81 -2.98
CA TYR A 28 -7.85 2.10 -1.87
C TYR A 28 -8.85 3.20 -2.22
N SER A 29 -8.42 4.30 -2.86
CA SER A 29 -9.34 5.33 -3.34
C SER A 29 -10.32 4.86 -4.42
N GLN A 30 -9.88 4.00 -5.34
CA GLN A 30 -10.73 3.47 -6.42
C GLN A 30 -11.83 2.55 -5.88
N ILE A 31 -11.53 1.73 -4.87
CA ILE A 31 -12.51 0.85 -4.21
C ILE A 31 -13.58 1.66 -3.46
N LEU A 32 -13.20 2.78 -2.86
CA LEU A 32 -14.09 3.63 -2.05
C LEU A 32 -14.98 4.57 -2.87
N GLY A 33 -14.48 5.09 -3.98
CA GLY A 33 -15.15 6.12 -4.77
C GLY A 33 -15.18 7.52 -4.11
N PRO A 34 -15.74 8.54 -4.79
CA PRO A 34 -15.54 9.95 -4.44
C PRO A 34 -16.35 10.44 -3.22
N ARG A 35 -17.40 9.72 -2.80
CA ARG A 35 -18.38 10.23 -1.83
C ARG A 35 -17.86 10.34 -0.39
N LYS A 36 -16.80 9.60 -0.01
CA LYS A 36 -16.21 9.61 1.35
C LYS A 36 -14.70 9.33 1.38
N GLN A 37 -13.97 9.67 0.32
CA GLN A 37 -12.56 9.31 0.16
C GLN A 37 -11.66 9.89 1.26
N GLY A 38 -11.87 11.14 1.67
CA GLY A 38 -11.00 11.82 2.64
C GLY A 38 -10.98 11.17 4.03
N MET A 39 -12.15 10.88 4.61
CA MET A 39 -12.24 10.25 5.93
C MET A 39 -11.60 8.84 5.93
N MET A 40 -11.84 8.07 4.88
CA MET A 40 -11.36 6.70 4.80
C MET A 40 -9.85 6.63 4.54
N GLN A 41 -9.32 7.50 3.67
CA GLN A 41 -7.87 7.69 3.52
C GLN A 41 -7.22 8.18 4.83
N GLY A 42 -7.95 8.99 5.61
CA GLY A 42 -7.54 9.39 6.96
C GLY A 42 -7.42 8.19 7.90
N ILE A 43 -8.38 7.26 7.92
CA ILE A 43 -8.32 6.03 8.73
C ILE A 43 -7.15 5.14 8.28
N HIS A 44 -6.94 4.98 6.97
CA HIS A 44 -5.79 4.26 6.44
C HIS A 44 -4.47 4.87 6.95
N SER A 45 -4.34 6.20 6.80
CA SER A 45 -3.14 6.93 7.21
C SER A 45 -2.90 6.82 8.72
N PHE A 46 -3.96 6.88 9.53
CA PHE A 46 -3.89 6.67 10.97
C PHE A 46 -3.38 5.28 11.34
N GLY A 47 -3.84 4.23 10.65
CA GLY A 47 -3.32 2.88 10.81
C GLY A 47 -1.82 2.78 10.49
N GLY A 48 -1.38 3.44 9.41
CA GLY A 48 0.04 3.54 9.05
C GLY A 48 0.88 4.22 10.13
N SER A 49 0.40 5.33 10.69
CA SER A 49 1.08 6.05 11.78
C SER A 49 1.18 5.21 13.06
N ILE A 50 0.12 4.48 13.44
CA ILE A 50 0.16 3.55 14.58
C ILE A 50 1.21 2.47 14.33
N ALA A 51 1.21 1.87 13.12
CA ALA A 51 2.17 0.82 12.77
C ALA A 51 3.62 1.34 12.85
N GLN A 52 3.88 2.57 12.41
CA GLN A 52 5.21 3.20 12.50
C GLN A 52 5.68 3.41 13.95
N PHE A 53 4.77 3.64 14.89
CA PHE A 53 5.11 3.75 16.30
C PHE A 53 5.30 2.37 16.97
N VAL A 54 4.41 1.42 16.69
CA VAL A 54 4.41 0.08 17.32
C VAL A 54 5.56 -0.79 16.80
N ALA A 55 5.86 -0.73 15.50
CA ALA A 55 6.88 -1.58 14.86
C ALA A 55 8.28 -1.46 15.50
N PRO A 56 8.87 -0.26 15.72
CA PRO A 56 10.18 -0.14 16.35
C PRO A 56 10.18 -0.58 17.82
N ILE A 57 9.10 -0.35 18.56
CA ILE A 57 8.98 -0.79 19.96
C ILE A 57 9.01 -2.32 20.04
N LEU A 58 8.17 -2.97 19.23
CA LEU A 58 8.08 -4.43 19.18
C LEU A 58 9.41 -5.04 18.70
N THR A 59 10.00 -4.46 17.66
CA THR A 59 11.26 -4.92 17.07
C THR A 59 12.43 -4.77 18.05
N THR A 60 12.51 -3.66 18.77
CA THR A 60 13.57 -3.43 19.77
C THR A 60 13.46 -4.41 20.92
N TYR A 61 12.25 -4.64 21.42
CA TYR A 61 11.99 -5.62 22.48
C TYR A 61 12.36 -7.05 22.05
N LEU A 62 11.93 -7.47 20.86
CA LEU A 62 12.29 -8.78 20.30
C LEU A 62 13.79 -8.92 20.09
N PHE A 63 14.45 -7.86 19.62
CA PHE A 63 15.90 -7.84 19.41
C PHE A 63 16.68 -8.04 20.73
N GLN A 64 16.26 -7.39 21.81
CA GLN A 64 16.92 -7.49 23.12
C GLN A 64 16.88 -8.91 23.69
N ILE A 65 15.78 -9.63 23.51
CA ILE A 65 15.59 -10.97 24.10
C ILE A 65 16.29 -12.06 23.28
N SER A 66 16.28 -11.93 21.95
CA SER A 66 16.52 -13.06 21.06
C SER A 66 17.48 -12.76 19.90
N GLY A 67 18.01 -11.54 19.85
CA GLY A 67 18.95 -11.07 18.83
C GLY A 67 18.31 -10.85 17.47
N TYR A 68 19.16 -10.76 16.44
CA TYR A 68 18.75 -10.36 15.08
C TYR A 68 17.88 -11.40 14.34
N LYS A 69 18.08 -12.71 14.58
CA LYS A 69 17.41 -13.77 13.80
C LYS A 69 15.88 -13.69 13.91
N TYR A 70 15.35 -13.51 15.11
CA TYR A 70 13.90 -13.53 15.31
C TYR A 70 13.23 -12.26 14.77
N VAL A 71 13.91 -11.11 14.81
CA VAL A 71 13.45 -9.88 14.17
C VAL A 71 13.27 -10.06 12.67
N MET A 72 14.24 -10.71 12.01
CA MET A 72 14.13 -11.01 10.58
C MET A 72 12.97 -11.98 10.28
N VAL A 73 12.77 -13.00 11.11
CA VAL A 73 11.65 -13.94 10.96
C VAL A 73 10.30 -13.24 11.11
N THR A 74 10.13 -12.37 12.13
CA THR A 74 8.86 -11.66 12.33
C THR A 74 8.56 -10.69 11.19
N GLN A 75 9.58 -10.04 10.61
CA GLN A 75 9.42 -9.23 9.39
C GLN A 75 8.98 -10.07 8.19
N ILE A 76 9.62 -11.20 7.93
CA ILE A 76 9.26 -12.10 6.83
C ILE A 76 7.83 -12.62 7.01
N CYS A 77 7.45 -13.03 8.23
CA CYS A 77 6.09 -13.47 8.54
C CYS A 77 5.06 -12.35 8.31
N THR A 78 5.37 -11.12 8.72
CA THR A 78 4.46 -9.98 8.56
C THR A 78 4.26 -9.63 7.08
N LEU A 79 5.34 -9.60 6.29
CA LEU A 79 5.27 -9.38 4.85
C LEU A 79 4.57 -10.54 4.12
N GLY A 80 4.85 -11.78 4.53
CA GLY A 80 4.20 -12.97 3.98
C GLY A 80 2.70 -12.99 4.26
N LEU A 81 2.27 -12.61 5.47
CA LEU A 81 0.87 -12.47 5.82
C LEU A 81 0.20 -11.34 5.03
N ALA A 82 0.86 -10.19 4.88
CA ALA A 82 0.35 -9.08 4.08
C ALA A 82 0.17 -9.49 2.61
N LEU A 83 1.14 -10.21 2.04
CA LEU A 83 1.06 -10.75 0.68
C LEU A 83 -0.07 -11.78 0.55
N LEU A 84 -0.18 -12.72 1.50
CA LEU A 84 -1.23 -13.73 1.50
C LEU A 84 -2.61 -13.08 1.55
N LEU A 85 -2.83 -12.13 2.45
CA LEU A 85 -4.08 -11.38 2.54
C LEU A 85 -4.37 -10.64 1.23
N THR A 86 -3.36 -10.01 0.63
CA THR A 86 -3.49 -9.33 -0.66
C THR A 86 -3.91 -10.29 -1.77
N VAL A 87 -3.35 -11.50 -1.82
CA VAL A 87 -3.69 -12.53 -2.81
C VAL A 87 -5.08 -13.11 -2.56
N VAL A 88 -5.42 -13.46 -1.32
CA VAL A 88 -6.73 -14.01 -0.95
C VAL A 88 -7.86 -13.02 -1.24
N PHE A 89 -7.67 -11.76 -0.88
CA PHE A 89 -8.64 -10.70 -1.15
C PHE A 89 -8.46 -10.06 -2.53
N TYR A 90 -7.58 -10.57 -3.39
CA TYR A 90 -7.32 -9.99 -4.71
C TYR A 90 -8.60 -9.84 -5.53
N LYS A 91 -9.50 -10.83 -5.48
CA LYS A 91 -10.81 -10.78 -6.14
C LYS A 91 -11.75 -9.68 -5.60
N ARG A 92 -11.53 -9.19 -4.37
CA ARG A 92 -12.25 -8.07 -3.75
C ARG A 92 -11.53 -6.73 -3.93
N LEU A 93 -10.21 -6.76 -4.06
CA LEU A 93 -9.31 -5.62 -4.28
C LEU A 93 -9.30 -5.15 -5.73
N VAL A 94 -9.58 -6.03 -6.70
CA VAL A 94 -9.87 -5.64 -8.08
C VAL A 94 -11.23 -4.92 -8.08
N PRO A 95 -11.27 -3.60 -8.30
CA PRO A 95 -12.53 -2.88 -8.37
C PRO A 95 -13.38 -3.50 -9.48
N LEU A 96 -14.67 -3.72 -9.20
CA LEU A 96 -15.66 -3.96 -10.25
C LEU A 96 -15.45 -2.90 -11.33
N LYS A 97 -15.20 -3.35 -12.57
CA LYS A 97 -15.15 -2.47 -13.75
C LYS A 97 -16.46 -1.69 -13.84
N MET A 98 -16.50 -0.51 -13.24
CA MET A 98 -17.55 0.45 -13.57
C MET A 98 -17.14 1.05 -14.91
N PRO A 99 -18.02 1.04 -15.94
CA PRO A 99 -17.73 1.66 -17.21
C PRO A 99 -17.39 3.13 -16.97
N ALA A 100 -16.55 3.67 -17.84
CA ALA A 100 -16.00 5.02 -17.79
C ALA A 100 -17.02 6.06 -17.28
N PRO A 101 -16.58 7.06 -16.48
CA PRO A 101 -17.45 8.17 -16.14
C PRO A 101 -17.93 8.80 -17.44
N ALA A 102 -19.25 8.85 -17.63
CA ALA A 102 -19.92 9.52 -18.74
C ALA A 102 -19.58 11.02 -18.73
N LYS A 103 -18.38 11.37 -19.22
CA LYS A 103 -17.88 12.73 -19.34
C LYS A 103 -17.40 13.04 -20.76
N GLU A 104 -17.93 12.32 -21.74
CA GLU A 104 -17.75 12.61 -23.17
C GLU A 104 -19.08 12.87 -23.92
N ALA A 105 -20.25 12.68 -23.30
CA ALA A 105 -21.54 12.93 -23.98
C ALA A 105 -22.04 14.39 -23.90
N ILE A 106 -21.38 15.27 -23.14
CA ILE A 106 -21.84 16.66 -22.95
C ILE A 106 -21.07 17.66 -23.83
N ASN A 107 -19.88 17.30 -24.34
CA ASN A 107 -19.09 18.22 -25.18
C ASN A 107 -19.41 18.15 -26.68
N ASP A 108 -20.18 17.17 -27.14
CA ASP A 108 -20.59 17.08 -28.57
C ASP A 108 -21.86 17.91 -28.88
N GLU A 109 -22.77 18.07 -27.90
CA GLU A 109 -24.00 18.87 -28.12
C GLU A 109 -23.76 20.39 -28.16
N GLY A 110 -22.61 20.87 -27.65
CA GLY A 110 -22.27 22.30 -27.59
C GLY A 110 -21.51 22.84 -28.81
N PHE A 111 -20.90 21.98 -29.63
CA PHE A 111 -20.15 22.42 -30.82
C PHE A 111 -21.01 22.44 -32.09
N HIS A 112 -22.17 21.78 -32.07
CA HIS A 112 -23.10 21.74 -33.21
C HIS A 112 -24.15 22.85 -33.22
N LYS A 113 -24.14 23.75 -32.21
CA LYS A 113 -25.04 24.90 -32.12
C LYS A 113 -24.24 26.20 -32.17
N MET A 114 -23.68 26.45 -33.36
CA MET A 114 -23.60 27.80 -33.92
C MET A 114 -25.00 28.42 -33.97
#